data_AF-A0A8D8MJR6-F1
#
_entry.id   AF-A0A8D8MJR6-F1
#
_cell.length_a   1.000
_cell.length_b   1.000
_cell.length_c   1.000
_cell.angle_alpha   90.00
_cell.angle_beta   90.00
_cell.angle_gamma   90.00
#
_symmetry.space_group_name_H-M   'P 1'
#
loop_
_entity.id
_entity.type
_entity.pdbx_description
1 polymer ?
#
loop_
_entity_poly.entity_id
_entity_poly.type
_entity_poly.pdbx_seq_one_letter_code
_entity_poly.pdbx_strand_id
1 'polypeptide(L)'
;FKSVFIAERNSSISLVCNYEPNSPIRSIRWTREIGEYRQQVELSSDLTYGESVRNDILTLLHLEAAHSGRYSCSVEYANRTTVLDNRTVSVTGVIPRFERGAYMALPIRIRGDYFKLRLTFRVEKLSGTLFHAEDGCGKELVSVVLNNGKVEFQYWTERNTTRKITSMENGVQLGQWHKLEIKILHGKGFFLLDERLQDLFYADIAESCYLGQDFVYLGGYENSVESGLIGCISGLVLNDEQIDLWKSSTRVRNVTQCLPCSVNPCQNGGVCVESLGTDPIQCFCEEGFVGRSCSHRGTGCSSNPCRGGNCKDEEEGSRCICPNVKTGRFCERSNVLSGESLRFDSYGYALYRITSATNLQIRFRVKISAEQRSLVAFLSEDNYDANNGIALVLADTKLQLQIFQDMEVKPLVLQSAVALKIDNWYSILIELQGKEVYFQVDYESALITNVSSRSDERDRNLQLGGLDEHVNSYRFNGSRIGFSGCIEELTISNVPLNMSTSFINAKNVENCH
;
A
#
# COMPACT_ATOMS: atom_id res chain seq x y z
N PHE A 1 11.68 3.52 -35.01
CA PHE A 1 12.47 3.17 -33.81
C PHE A 1 11.56 2.44 -32.82
N LYS A 2 12.06 1.43 -32.09
CA LYS A 2 11.25 0.72 -31.08
C LYS A 2 11.07 1.59 -29.84
N SER A 3 9.86 2.01 -29.50
CA SER A 3 9.56 2.71 -28.22
C SER A 3 9.54 1.74 -27.03
N VAL A 4 9.36 0.45 -27.29
CA VAL A 4 9.25 -0.61 -26.28
C VAL A 4 10.39 -1.61 -26.41
N PHE A 5 11.04 -1.90 -25.28
CA PHE A 5 12.12 -2.87 -25.16
C PHE A 5 11.69 -3.96 -24.18
N ILE A 6 11.57 -5.19 -24.69
CA ILE A 6 11.25 -6.38 -23.89
C ILE A 6 12.53 -7.19 -23.79
N ALA A 7 12.92 -7.55 -22.57
CA ALA A 7 14.15 -8.29 -22.31
C ALA A 7 14.01 -9.19 -21.10
N GLU A 8 14.67 -10.35 -21.12
CA GLU A 8 14.61 -11.30 -20.02
C GLU A 8 15.49 -10.87 -18.84
N ARG A 9 15.12 -11.28 -17.63
CA ARG A 9 15.94 -11.12 -16.43
C ARG A 9 17.38 -11.61 -16.67
N ASN A 10 18.36 -10.94 -16.07
CA ASN A 10 19.81 -11.17 -16.21
C ASN A 10 20.39 -10.91 -17.61
N SER A 11 19.58 -10.57 -18.62
CA SER A 11 20.09 -10.08 -19.90
C SER A 11 20.55 -8.62 -19.80
N SER A 12 20.99 -8.07 -20.92
CA SER A 12 21.44 -6.68 -21.03
C SER A 12 20.84 -6.02 -22.26
N ILE A 13 20.48 -4.75 -22.16
CA ILE A 13 19.96 -3.95 -23.27
C ILE A 13 20.61 -2.58 -23.32
N SER A 14 20.60 -1.97 -24.51
CA SER A 14 21.03 -0.59 -24.71
C SER A 14 19.88 0.22 -25.31
N LEU A 15 19.54 1.32 -24.66
CA LEU A 15 18.59 2.32 -25.11
C LEU A 15 19.34 3.43 -25.83
N VAL A 16 19.00 3.66 -27.09
CA VAL A 16 19.59 4.72 -27.91
C VAL A 16 18.58 5.85 -28.01
N CYS A 17 19.03 7.06 -27.70
CA CYS A 17 18.23 8.27 -27.82
C CYS A 17 17.94 8.59 -29.29
N ASN A 18 16.70 8.91 -29.62
CA ASN A 18 16.29 9.30 -30.97
C ASN A 18 16.25 10.83 -31.09
N TYR A 19 17.02 11.37 -32.03
CA TYR A 19 17.12 12.81 -32.31
C TYR A 19 17.48 13.06 -33.78
N GLU A 20 17.35 14.32 -34.22
CA GLU A 20 17.68 14.71 -35.59
C GLU A 20 19.21 14.74 -35.81
N PRO A 21 19.75 13.92 -36.74
CA PRO A 21 21.20 13.73 -36.85
C PRO A 21 21.99 14.95 -37.35
N ASN A 22 21.32 15.94 -37.96
CA ASN A 22 21.97 17.11 -38.57
C ASN A 22 21.77 18.42 -37.77
N SER A 23 21.11 18.34 -36.63
CA SER A 23 20.80 19.51 -35.79
C SER A 23 21.84 19.59 -34.65
N PRO A 24 22.49 20.76 -34.41
CA PRO A 24 23.53 20.88 -33.38
C PRO A 24 22.94 20.69 -31.98
N ILE A 25 23.47 19.70 -31.25
CA ILE A 25 22.99 19.30 -29.91
C ILE A 25 23.83 19.98 -28.84
N ARG A 26 23.16 20.50 -27.81
CA ARG A 26 23.77 21.13 -26.64
C ARG A 26 23.96 20.14 -25.50
N SER A 27 22.95 19.32 -25.20
CA SER A 27 23.05 18.27 -24.18
C SER A 27 22.04 17.15 -24.40
N ILE A 28 22.39 15.95 -23.91
CA ILE A 28 21.50 14.78 -23.84
C ILE A 28 21.45 14.33 -22.39
N ARG A 29 20.25 14.07 -21.87
CA ARG A 29 20.03 13.63 -20.49
C ARG A 29 19.05 12.47 -20.43
N TRP A 30 19.39 11.46 -19.65
CA TRP A 30 18.52 10.32 -19.40
C TRP A 30 17.84 10.48 -18.04
N THR A 31 16.53 10.32 -18.02
CA THR A 31 15.75 10.23 -16.79
C THR A 31 14.93 8.94 -16.75
N ARG A 32 14.55 8.53 -15.55
CA ARG A 32 13.70 7.36 -15.31
C ARG A 32 12.55 7.71 -14.38
N GLU A 33 11.36 7.21 -14.68
CA GLU A 33 10.21 7.23 -13.76
C GLU A 33 10.39 6.14 -12.70
N ILE A 34 10.38 6.51 -11.42
CA ILE A 34 10.49 5.60 -10.27
C ILE A 34 9.32 5.75 -9.29
N GLY A 35 9.04 4.65 -8.59
CA GLY A 35 8.05 4.59 -7.51
C GLY A 35 6.59 4.72 -7.98
N GLU A 36 5.66 4.61 -7.03
CA GLU A 36 4.22 4.76 -7.28
C GLU A 36 3.85 6.17 -7.74
N TYR A 37 4.66 7.18 -7.39
CA TYR A 37 4.42 8.58 -7.73
C TYR A 37 5.06 9.04 -9.05
N ARG A 38 5.65 8.10 -9.81
CA ARG A 38 6.35 8.35 -11.09
C ARG A 38 7.33 9.52 -11.04
N GLN A 39 8.14 9.59 -9.99
CA GLN A 39 9.15 10.63 -9.86
C GLN A 39 10.22 10.44 -10.94
N GLN A 40 10.62 11.53 -11.61
CA GLN A 40 11.69 11.46 -12.60
C GLN A 40 13.04 11.68 -11.94
N VAL A 41 13.94 10.68 -12.05
CA VAL A 41 15.32 10.75 -11.55
C VAL A 41 16.29 10.79 -12.72
N GLU A 42 17.28 11.68 -12.64
CA GLU A 42 18.32 11.84 -13.66
C GLU A 42 19.42 10.77 -13.48
N LEU A 43 19.62 9.94 -14.51
CA LEU A 43 20.55 8.81 -14.49
C LEU A 43 22.00 9.24 -14.78
N SER A 44 22.23 10.43 -15.35
CA SER A 44 23.58 10.94 -15.62
C SER A 44 24.39 11.24 -14.36
N SER A 45 23.72 11.47 -13.23
CA SER A 45 24.32 11.85 -11.94
C SER A 45 24.16 10.80 -10.83
N ASP A 46 23.21 9.87 -10.98
CA ASP A 46 22.81 8.92 -9.93
C ASP A 46 22.57 7.54 -10.56
N LEU A 47 23.68 6.87 -10.95
CA LEU A 47 23.65 5.55 -11.57
C LEU A 47 23.48 4.47 -10.49
N THR A 48 22.48 3.60 -10.67
CA THR A 48 22.36 2.40 -9.83
C THR A 48 23.22 1.26 -10.37
N TYR A 49 23.42 0.21 -9.56
CA TYR A 49 24.23 -0.94 -9.96
C TYR A 49 23.66 -1.61 -11.22
N GLY A 50 24.48 -1.71 -12.28
CA GLY A 50 24.08 -2.28 -13.58
C GLY A 50 23.74 -1.24 -14.65
N GLU A 51 23.68 0.05 -14.31
CA GLU A 51 23.40 1.13 -15.26
C GLU A 51 24.70 1.81 -15.72
N SER A 52 24.79 2.15 -17.01
CA SER A 52 25.88 2.97 -17.53
C SER A 52 25.44 3.86 -18.69
N VAL A 53 25.91 5.10 -18.71
CA VAL A 53 25.69 6.04 -19.82
C VAL A 53 27.03 6.33 -20.50
N ARG A 54 27.14 5.99 -21.78
CA ARG A 54 28.32 6.30 -22.61
C ARG A 54 27.88 6.71 -24.01
N ASN A 55 28.43 7.80 -24.53
CA ASN A 55 28.12 8.32 -25.88
C ASN A 55 26.61 8.40 -26.14
N ASP A 56 25.85 8.94 -25.18
CA ASP A 56 24.39 9.13 -25.25
C ASP A 56 23.54 7.84 -25.29
N ILE A 57 24.18 6.68 -25.11
CA ILE A 57 23.53 5.37 -24.99
C ILE A 57 23.43 4.99 -23.51
N LEU A 58 22.21 4.71 -23.06
CA LEU A 58 21.96 4.13 -21.75
C LEU A 58 21.99 2.60 -21.86
N THR A 59 22.93 1.95 -21.19
CA THR A 59 23.03 0.49 -21.13
C THR A 59 22.61 -0.01 -19.76
N LEU A 60 21.67 -0.94 -19.76
CA LEU A 60 21.18 -1.65 -18.57
C LEU A 60 21.75 -3.07 -18.62
N LEU A 61 22.51 -3.44 -17.60
CA LEU A 61 23.16 -4.74 -17.46
C LEU A 61 22.48 -5.55 -16.36
N HIS A 62 22.47 -6.88 -16.51
CA HIS A 62 21.95 -7.80 -15.50
C HIS A 62 20.52 -7.43 -15.06
N LEU A 63 19.63 -7.29 -16.02
CA LEU A 63 18.28 -6.78 -15.79
C LEU A 63 17.55 -7.53 -14.65
N GLU A 64 17.26 -6.80 -13.59
CA GLU A 64 16.32 -7.16 -12.52
C GLU A 64 14.94 -6.53 -12.78
N ALA A 65 13.90 -6.97 -12.06
CA ALA A 65 12.55 -6.41 -12.17
C ALA A 65 12.53 -4.90 -11.90
N ALA A 66 13.40 -4.44 -11.01
CA ALA A 66 13.60 -3.04 -10.69
C ALA A 66 14.16 -2.21 -11.86
N HIS A 67 14.40 -2.75 -13.06
CA HIS A 67 14.71 -1.98 -14.28
C HIS A 67 13.49 -1.83 -15.22
N SER A 68 12.38 -2.51 -14.95
CA SER A 68 11.13 -2.23 -15.68
C SER A 68 10.69 -0.80 -15.40
N GLY A 69 10.24 -0.07 -16.42
CA GLY A 69 9.84 1.33 -16.25
C GLY A 69 9.88 2.15 -17.52
N ARG A 70 9.56 3.44 -17.36
CA ARG A 70 9.72 4.45 -18.41
C ARG A 70 11.04 5.18 -18.24
N TYR A 71 11.75 5.28 -19.34
CA TYR A 71 12.99 6.01 -19.49
C TYR A 71 12.75 7.12 -20.50
N SER A 72 13.21 8.32 -20.22
CA SER A 72 13.07 9.45 -21.13
C SER A 72 14.44 10.00 -21.46
N CYS A 73 14.73 10.13 -22.75
CA CYS A 73 15.90 10.87 -23.20
C CYS A 73 15.48 12.30 -23.56
N SER A 74 16.04 13.29 -22.88
CA SER A 74 15.85 14.71 -23.17
C SER A 74 17.02 15.24 -24.00
N VAL A 75 16.74 15.72 -25.20
CA VAL A 75 17.73 16.30 -26.12
C VAL A 75 17.52 17.80 -26.23
N GLU A 76 18.45 18.59 -25.70
CA GLU A 76 18.46 20.05 -25.84
C GLU A 76 19.32 20.43 -27.05
N TYR A 77 18.73 21.08 -28.05
CA TYR A 77 19.44 21.60 -29.22
C TYR A 77 20.06 22.97 -28.95
N ALA A 78 20.97 23.42 -29.81
CA ALA A 78 21.67 24.71 -29.66
C ALA A 78 20.73 25.93 -29.64
N ASN A 79 19.56 25.83 -30.27
CA ASN A 79 18.48 26.82 -30.25
C ASN A 79 17.65 26.80 -28.94
N ARG A 80 18.02 25.96 -27.96
CA ARG A 80 17.31 25.72 -26.69
C ARG A 80 15.93 25.07 -26.81
N THR A 81 15.60 24.47 -27.96
CA THR A 81 14.44 23.55 -28.02
C THR A 81 14.82 22.22 -27.42
N THR A 82 13.93 21.64 -26.61
CA THR A 82 14.11 20.32 -26.00
C THR A 82 13.12 19.34 -26.59
N VAL A 83 13.60 18.17 -27.01
CA VAL A 83 12.79 17.04 -27.47
C VAL A 83 12.91 15.90 -26.46
N LEU A 84 11.78 15.25 -26.17
CA LEU A 84 11.71 14.08 -25.31
C LEU A 84 11.51 12.83 -26.16
N ASP A 85 12.32 11.81 -25.92
CA ASP A 85 12.20 10.48 -26.52
C ASP A 85 11.93 9.45 -25.41
N ASN A 86 10.67 9.07 -25.28
CA ASN A 86 10.18 8.17 -24.23
C ASN A 86 10.33 6.70 -24.66
N ARG A 87 10.95 5.90 -23.80
CA ARG A 87 11.19 4.46 -23.97
C ARG A 87 10.59 3.70 -22.80
N THR A 88 9.94 2.57 -23.06
CA THR A 88 9.46 1.67 -22.02
C THR A 88 10.28 0.39 -22.02
N VAL A 89 10.81 0.02 -20.86
CA VAL A 89 11.50 -1.25 -20.63
C VAL A 89 10.58 -2.18 -19.86
N SER A 90 10.40 -3.39 -20.39
CA SER A 90 9.68 -4.48 -19.76
C SER A 90 10.64 -5.64 -19.53
N VAL A 91 11.02 -5.88 -18.28
CA VAL A 91 11.80 -7.06 -17.89
C VAL A 91 10.87 -8.23 -17.67
N THR A 92 11.09 -9.35 -18.36
CA THR A 92 10.29 -10.58 -18.27
C THR A 92 11.01 -11.68 -17.50
N GLY A 93 10.25 -12.66 -16.99
CA GLY A 93 10.79 -13.78 -16.24
C GLY A 93 11.23 -13.43 -14.82
N VAL A 94 10.64 -12.37 -14.25
CA VAL A 94 10.92 -11.95 -12.86
C VAL A 94 9.98 -12.62 -11.87
N ILE A 95 8.86 -13.17 -12.33
CA ILE A 95 7.93 -13.92 -11.48
C ILE A 95 8.23 -15.42 -11.57
N PRO A 96 8.52 -16.10 -10.46
CA PRO A 96 8.76 -17.54 -10.47
C PRO A 96 7.48 -18.35 -10.69
N ARG A 97 7.64 -19.46 -11.40
CA ARG A 97 6.67 -20.52 -11.56
C ARG A 97 7.19 -21.80 -10.90
N PHE A 98 6.41 -22.34 -9.99
CA PHE A 98 6.70 -23.57 -9.26
C PHE A 98 6.11 -24.76 -9.99
N GLU A 99 6.94 -25.77 -10.24
CA GLU A 99 6.56 -27.06 -10.81
C GLU A 99 6.54 -28.16 -9.74
N ARG A 100 6.36 -29.42 -10.13
CA ARG A 100 6.34 -30.54 -9.17
C ARG A 100 7.68 -30.64 -8.42
N GLY A 101 7.59 -30.68 -7.09
CA GLY A 101 8.76 -30.68 -6.19
C GLY A 101 9.60 -29.41 -6.24
N ALA A 102 9.01 -28.31 -6.70
CA ALA A 102 9.69 -27.03 -6.71
C ALA A 102 9.71 -26.37 -5.34
N TYR A 103 10.79 -25.64 -5.07
CA TYR A 103 10.86 -24.74 -3.93
C TYR A 103 11.91 -23.66 -4.16
N MET A 104 11.73 -22.54 -3.46
CA MET A 104 12.75 -21.52 -3.24
C MET A 104 12.99 -21.39 -1.74
N ALA A 105 14.24 -21.43 -1.30
CA ALA A 105 14.62 -21.27 0.10
C ALA A 105 15.35 -19.94 0.32
N LEU A 106 14.84 -19.15 1.24
CA LEU A 106 15.33 -17.83 1.61
C LEU A 106 15.85 -17.88 3.05
N PRO A 107 17.09 -17.41 3.32
CA PRO A 107 17.68 -17.42 4.66
C PRO A 107 17.15 -16.23 5.50
N ILE A 108 15.83 -16.19 5.71
CA ILE A 108 15.16 -15.11 6.43
C ILE A 108 14.61 -15.64 7.74
N ARG A 109 14.90 -14.92 8.83
CA ARG A 109 14.38 -15.22 10.15
C ARG A 109 13.02 -14.56 10.36
N ILE A 110 12.06 -15.34 10.85
CA ILE A 110 10.76 -14.84 11.31
C ILE A 110 10.85 -14.50 12.80
N ARG A 111 10.13 -13.46 13.22
CA ARG A 111 9.93 -13.13 14.64
C ARG A 111 8.52 -13.50 15.06
N GLY A 112 8.37 -14.05 16.26
CA GLY A 112 7.06 -14.51 16.76
C GLY A 112 6.15 -13.39 17.26
N ASP A 113 6.72 -12.28 17.73
CA ASP A 113 6.00 -11.11 18.27
C ASP A 113 5.42 -10.21 17.17
N TYR A 114 6.07 -10.19 16.01
CA TYR A 114 5.63 -9.53 14.80
C TYR A 114 5.89 -10.40 13.57
N PHE A 115 4.82 -10.80 12.90
CA PHE A 115 4.87 -11.54 11.65
C PHE A 115 3.92 -10.93 10.65
N LYS A 116 4.44 -10.52 9.49
CA LYS A 116 3.61 -10.08 8.37
C LYS A 116 4.01 -10.86 7.13
N LEU A 117 3.06 -11.58 6.55
CA LEU A 117 3.20 -12.26 5.28
C LEU A 117 2.16 -11.70 4.31
N ARG A 118 2.62 -11.15 3.20
CA ARG A 118 1.79 -10.87 2.03
C ARG A 118 2.38 -11.60 0.83
N LEU A 119 1.55 -12.27 0.06
CA LEU A 119 1.96 -12.86 -1.21
C LEU A 119 0.78 -12.90 -2.18
N THR A 120 1.09 -12.80 -3.47
CA THR A 120 0.12 -12.92 -4.55
C THR A 120 0.42 -14.18 -5.33
N PHE A 121 -0.59 -15.01 -5.58
CA PHE A 121 -0.36 -16.34 -6.12
C PHE A 121 -1.43 -16.72 -7.13
N ARG A 122 -1.03 -17.53 -8.11
CA ARG A 122 -1.93 -18.12 -9.10
C ARG A 122 -1.67 -19.61 -9.16
N VAL A 123 -2.72 -20.40 -8.94
CA VAL A 123 -2.57 -21.85 -8.83
C VAL A 123 -3.10 -22.59 -10.05
N GLU A 124 -2.48 -23.73 -10.34
CA GLU A 124 -2.93 -24.68 -11.36
C GLU A 124 -3.39 -26.00 -10.75
N LYS A 125 -3.15 -26.17 -9.46
CA LYS A 125 -3.66 -27.26 -8.63
C LYS A 125 -4.27 -26.66 -7.37
N LEU A 126 -5.43 -27.18 -6.96
CA LEU A 126 -6.16 -26.70 -5.78
C LEU A 126 -5.59 -27.21 -4.45
N SER A 127 -4.42 -27.87 -4.47
CA SER A 127 -3.71 -28.25 -3.25
C SER A 127 -2.21 -28.09 -3.43
N GLY A 128 -1.54 -27.55 -2.42
CA GLY A 128 -0.09 -27.35 -2.42
C GLY A 128 0.39 -26.37 -1.35
N THR A 129 1.66 -26.45 -0.95
CA THR A 129 2.29 -25.53 0.00
C THR A 129 2.67 -24.23 -0.69
N LEU A 130 2.15 -23.10 -0.19
CA LEU A 130 2.48 -21.77 -0.70
C LEU A 130 3.71 -21.19 0.02
N PHE A 131 3.73 -21.34 1.34
CA PHE A 131 4.75 -20.80 2.24
C PHE A 131 5.01 -21.81 3.36
N HIS A 132 6.26 -21.96 3.76
CA HIS A 132 6.66 -22.82 4.87
C HIS A 132 7.89 -22.25 5.54
N ALA A 133 7.87 -22.09 6.86
CA ALA A 133 9.00 -21.55 7.60
C ALA A 133 9.43 -22.54 8.69
N GLU A 134 10.74 -22.75 8.75
CA GLU A 134 11.38 -23.64 9.71
C GLU A 134 12.37 -22.84 10.55
N ASP A 135 12.46 -23.18 11.84
CA ASP A 135 13.55 -22.69 12.68
C ASP A 135 14.89 -23.35 12.31
N GLY A 136 15.98 -22.87 12.89
CA GLY A 136 17.32 -23.40 12.68
C GLY A 136 17.51 -24.88 13.06
N CYS A 137 16.52 -25.53 13.67
CA CYS A 137 16.51 -26.96 13.97
C CYS A 137 15.64 -27.77 12.97
N GLY A 138 15.02 -27.14 11.97
CA GLY A 138 14.14 -27.78 11.00
C GLY A 138 12.72 -28.03 11.53
N LYS A 139 12.32 -27.35 12.62
CA LYS A 139 10.95 -27.45 13.15
C LYS A 139 10.07 -26.41 12.46
N GLU A 140 8.92 -26.85 11.95
CA GLU A 140 7.92 -25.97 11.35
C GLU A 140 7.43 -24.95 12.37
N LEU A 141 7.58 -23.66 12.04
CA LEU A 141 7.06 -22.54 12.80
C LEU A 141 5.69 -22.12 12.25
N VAL A 142 5.61 -21.96 10.93
CA VAL A 142 4.46 -21.44 10.22
C VAL A 142 4.40 -22.06 8.83
N SER A 143 3.22 -22.47 8.38
CA SER A 143 2.98 -22.84 7.00
C SER A 143 1.66 -22.27 6.47
N VAL A 144 1.63 -22.02 5.16
CA VAL A 144 0.43 -21.68 4.41
C VAL A 144 0.26 -22.74 3.34
N VAL A 145 -0.84 -23.47 3.42
CA VAL A 145 -1.13 -24.61 2.55
C VAL A 145 -2.49 -24.40 1.88
N LEU A 146 -2.55 -24.70 0.59
CA LEU A 146 -3.80 -24.83 -0.13
C LEU A 146 -4.31 -26.26 0.00
N ASN A 147 -5.57 -26.42 0.38
CA ASN A 147 -6.24 -27.70 0.51
C ASN A 147 -7.62 -27.66 -0.13
N ASN A 148 -7.76 -28.29 -1.30
CA ASN A 148 -8.99 -28.31 -2.09
C ASN A 148 -9.58 -26.90 -2.30
N GLY A 149 -8.69 -25.94 -2.63
CA GLY A 149 -9.04 -24.56 -2.90
C GLY A 149 -9.20 -23.68 -1.67
N LYS A 150 -9.10 -24.22 -0.44
CA LYS A 150 -9.09 -23.42 0.79
C LYS A 150 -7.67 -23.12 1.20
N VAL A 151 -7.41 -21.87 1.60
CA VAL A 151 -6.11 -21.46 2.15
C VAL A 151 -6.12 -21.74 3.64
N GLU A 152 -5.12 -22.47 4.11
CA GLU A 152 -4.95 -22.88 5.49
C GLU A 152 -3.66 -22.28 6.03
N PHE A 153 -3.79 -21.44 7.05
CA PHE A 153 -2.66 -20.95 7.84
C PHE A 153 -2.46 -21.87 9.04
N GLN A 154 -1.25 -22.43 9.16
CA GLN A 154 -0.88 -23.33 10.24
C GLN A 154 0.32 -22.75 10.98
N TYR A 155 0.33 -22.86 12.30
CA TYR A 155 1.44 -22.35 13.11
C TYR A 155 1.66 -23.18 14.35
N TRP A 156 2.92 -23.29 14.74
CA TRP A 156 3.35 -23.97 15.94
C TRP A 156 3.28 -23.05 17.16
N THR A 157 2.70 -23.55 18.24
CA THR A 157 2.46 -22.79 19.47
C THR A 157 3.44 -23.15 20.59
N GLU A 158 3.55 -22.27 21.59
CA GLU A 158 4.39 -22.50 22.79
C GLU A 158 3.98 -23.74 23.59
N ARG A 159 2.73 -24.17 23.45
CA ARG A 159 2.21 -25.39 24.07
C ARG A 159 2.61 -26.67 23.32
N ASN A 160 3.50 -26.57 22.35
CA ASN A 160 3.90 -27.68 21.48
C ASN A 160 2.73 -28.32 20.72
N THR A 161 1.84 -27.48 20.20
CA THR A 161 0.71 -27.91 19.35
C THR A 161 0.63 -27.07 18.09
N THR A 162 0.17 -27.67 16.99
CA THR A 162 -0.13 -26.95 15.75
C THR A 162 -1.56 -26.42 15.80
N ARG A 163 -1.73 -25.13 15.53
CA ARG A 163 -3.03 -24.49 15.29
C ARG A 163 -3.22 -24.29 13.80
N LYS A 164 -4.47 -24.36 13.36
CA LYS A 164 -4.85 -24.24 11.95
C LYS A 164 -6.07 -23.33 11.81
N ILE A 165 -5.97 -22.40 10.87
CA ILE A 165 -7.01 -21.44 10.49
C ILE A 165 -7.27 -21.64 9.00
N THR A 166 -8.53 -21.74 8.61
CA THR A 166 -8.91 -22.06 7.23
C THR A 166 -9.78 -20.93 6.69
N SER A 167 -9.53 -20.52 5.45
CA SER A 167 -10.33 -19.50 4.76
C SER A 167 -11.82 -19.87 4.71
N MET A 168 -12.69 -18.86 4.65
CA MET A 168 -14.14 -19.02 4.49
C MET A 168 -14.51 -19.65 3.12
N GLU A 169 -15.79 -19.94 2.90
CA GLU A 169 -16.29 -20.43 1.60
C GLU A 169 -15.99 -19.42 0.46
N ASN A 170 -15.78 -19.96 -0.76
CA ASN A 170 -15.37 -19.31 -2.03
C ASN A 170 -13.88 -19.40 -2.43
N GLY A 171 -12.98 -19.83 -1.55
CA GLY A 171 -11.65 -20.38 -1.89
C GLY A 171 -10.83 -19.69 -2.99
N VAL A 172 -9.93 -20.46 -3.58
CA VAL A 172 -9.00 -20.09 -4.65
C VAL A 172 -9.44 -20.78 -5.93
N GLN A 173 -9.39 -20.06 -7.04
CA GLN A 173 -9.77 -20.55 -8.36
C GLN A 173 -8.54 -20.85 -9.21
N LEU A 174 -8.63 -21.88 -10.04
CA LEU A 174 -7.56 -22.24 -10.97
C LEU A 174 -7.34 -21.11 -11.98
N GLY A 175 -6.07 -20.76 -12.22
CA GLY A 175 -5.67 -19.78 -13.22
C GLY A 175 -5.95 -18.31 -12.84
N GLN A 176 -6.55 -18.04 -11.68
CA GLN A 176 -6.76 -16.68 -11.18
C GLN A 176 -5.69 -16.27 -10.16
N TRP A 177 -5.36 -14.98 -10.15
CA TRP A 177 -4.47 -14.41 -9.16
C TRP A 177 -5.26 -14.09 -7.89
N HIS A 178 -4.71 -14.51 -6.75
CA HIS A 178 -5.27 -14.27 -5.43
C HIS A 178 -4.23 -13.58 -4.54
N LYS A 179 -4.69 -12.73 -3.63
CA LYS A 179 -3.85 -11.99 -2.68
C LYS A 179 -4.07 -12.51 -1.27
N LEU A 180 -3.00 -13.00 -0.65
CA LEU A 180 -2.99 -13.42 0.75
C LEU A 180 -2.31 -12.36 1.60
N GLU A 181 -2.92 -12.03 2.73
CA GLU A 181 -2.25 -11.28 3.80
C GLU A 181 -2.54 -11.91 5.16
N ILE A 182 -1.47 -12.18 5.91
CA ILE A 182 -1.54 -12.62 7.30
C ILE A 182 -0.64 -11.67 8.09
N LYS A 183 -1.17 -11.04 9.12
CA LYS A 183 -0.39 -10.19 10.03
C LYS A 183 -0.68 -10.60 11.46
N ILE A 184 0.37 -10.73 12.25
CA ILE A 184 0.34 -10.99 13.69
C ILE A 184 1.17 -9.88 14.35
N LEU A 185 0.59 -9.23 15.34
CA LEU A 185 1.22 -8.19 16.15
C LEU A 185 0.83 -8.41 17.61
N HIS A 186 1.81 -8.63 18.48
CA HIS A 186 1.61 -8.85 19.92
C HIS A 186 0.58 -9.97 20.20
N GLY A 187 0.71 -11.08 19.47
CA GLY A 187 -0.16 -12.25 19.60
C GLY A 187 -1.55 -12.12 18.97
N LYS A 188 -1.93 -10.94 18.47
CA LYS A 188 -3.20 -10.72 17.76
C LYS A 188 -2.97 -10.81 16.25
N GLY A 189 -3.71 -11.67 15.56
CA GLY A 189 -3.53 -11.94 14.14
C GLY A 189 -4.79 -11.78 13.30
N PHE A 190 -4.64 -11.30 12.07
CA PHE A 190 -5.70 -11.31 11.06
C PHE A 190 -5.25 -12.01 9.79
N PHE A 191 -6.21 -12.57 9.08
CA PHE A 191 -6.02 -13.24 7.80
C PHE A 191 -6.99 -12.66 6.76
N LEU A 192 -6.45 -12.09 5.68
CA LEU A 192 -7.18 -11.63 4.51
C LEU A 192 -6.89 -12.53 3.31
N LEU A 193 -7.93 -12.80 2.51
CA LEU A 193 -7.83 -13.39 1.18
C LEU A 193 -8.59 -12.49 0.21
N ASP A 194 -7.93 -12.04 -0.85
CA ASP A 194 -8.46 -11.11 -1.85
C ASP A 194 -9.05 -9.85 -1.21
N GLU A 195 -8.28 -9.26 -0.29
CA GLU A 195 -8.64 -8.05 0.47
C GLU A 195 -9.88 -8.24 1.38
N ARG A 196 -10.37 -9.46 1.54
CA ARG A 196 -11.50 -9.81 2.41
C ARG A 196 -11.04 -10.53 3.67
N LEU A 197 -11.51 -10.05 4.82
CA LEU A 197 -11.25 -10.66 6.12
C LEU A 197 -11.81 -12.08 6.19
N GLN A 198 -10.92 -13.05 6.46
CA GLN A 198 -11.24 -14.46 6.62
C GLN A 198 -11.34 -14.86 8.08
N ASP A 199 -10.45 -14.35 8.93
CA ASP A 199 -10.47 -14.66 10.37
C ASP A 199 -9.68 -13.61 11.18
N LEU A 200 -10.01 -13.56 12.48
CA LEU A 200 -9.34 -12.82 13.54
C LEU A 200 -8.99 -13.82 14.65
N PHE A 201 -7.70 -13.98 14.97
CA PHE A 201 -7.20 -15.04 15.83
C PHE A 201 -6.09 -14.60 16.78
N TYR A 202 -5.82 -15.42 17.80
CA TYR A 202 -4.65 -15.26 18.64
C TYR A 202 -3.56 -16.26 18.23
N ALA A 203 -2.33 -15.78 18.07
CA ALA A 203 -1.20 -16.60 17.67
C ALA A 203 0.02 -16.31 18.55
N ASP A 204 0.36 -17.29 19.38
CA ASP A 204 1.59 -17.32 20.16
C ASP A 204 2.60 -18.21 19.41
N ILE A 205 3.25 -17.66 18.38
CA ILE A 205 4.23 -18.41 17.59
C ILE A 205 5.47 -18.63 18.46
N ALA A 206 5.79 -19.89 18.73
CA ALA A 206 6.92 -20.23 19.57
C ALA A 206 8.23 -20.23 18.80
N GLU A 207 9.13 -19.31 19.12
CA GLU A 207 10.52 -19.37 18.67
C GLU A 207 11.26 -20.49 19.42
N SER A 208 11.60 -21.57 18.72
CA SER A 208 12.00 -22.82 19.38
C SER A 208 13.50 -23.14 19.29
N CYS A 209 14.26 -22.61 18.33
CA CYS A 209 15.68 -22.97 18.16
C CYS A 209 16.54 -21.86 17.52
N TYR A 210 17.71 -21.61 18.11
CA TYR A 210 18.70 -20.59 17.69
C TYR A 210 20.03 -21.20 17.20
N LEU A 211 20.09 -22.51 17.01
CA LEU A 211 21.34 -23.25 16.78
C LEU A 211 21.71 -23.38 15.28
N GLY A 212 20.80 -23.06 14.37
CA GLY A 212 21.01 -23.13 12.92
C GLY A 212 20.45 -21.91 12.19
N GLN A 213 20.45 -21.97 10.86
CA GLN A 213 19.93 -20.90 10.01
C GLN A 213 18.44 -21.15 9.72
N ASP A 214 17.62 -20.14 10.00
CA ASP A 214 16.20 -20.19 9.68
C ASP A 214 16.00 -20.07 8.17
N PHE A 215 15.08 -20.88 7.65
CA PHE A 215 14.70 -20.83 6.25
C PHE A 215 13.21 -20.60 6.11
N VAL A 216 12.89 -19.68 5.21
CA VAL A 216 11.57 -19.53 4.63
C VAL A 216 11.60 -20.18 3.26
N TYR A 217 10.64 -21.06 3.02
CA TYR A 217 10.44 -21.73 1.76
C TYR A 217 9.16 -21.27 1.08
N LEU A 218 9.20 -21.15 -0.24
CA LEU A 218 8.06 -20.85 -1.09
C LEU A 218 7.77 -21.98 -2.07
N GLY A 219 6.48 -22.21 -2.31
CA GLY A 219 5.96 -23.17 -3.29
C GLY A 219 6.24 -24.64 -2.97
N GLY A 220 6.86 -24.94 -1.83
CA GLY A 220 7.32 -26.26 -1.42
C GLY A 220 8.51 -26.10 -0.48
N TYR A 221 9.13 -27.20 -0.11
CA TYR A 221 10.33 -27.33 0.71
C TYR A 221 11.04 -28.65 0.34
N GLU A 222 12.24 -28.91 0.85
CA GLU A 222 13.11 -29.99 0.36
C GLU A 222 12.45 -31.38 0.28
N ASN A 223 11.46 -31.67 1.13
CA ASN A 223 10.79 -32.97 1.22
C ASN A 223 9.32 -32.99 0.74
N SER A 224 8.77 -31.90 0.16
CA SER A 224 7.37 -31.81 -0.26
C SER A 224 7.14 -32.02 -1.77
N VAL A 225 7.70 -33.10 -2.32
CA VAL A 225 7.65 -33.36 -3.78
C VAL A 225 6.23 -33.39 -4.35
N GLU A 226 5.29 -34.03 -3.65
CA GLU A 226 3.87 -34.15 -4.08
C GLU A 226 2.96 -33.04 -3.55
N SER A 227 3.39 -32.35 -2.50
CA SER A 227 2.63 -31.34 -1.78
C SER A 227 3.08 -29.91 -2.07
N GLY A 228 4.07 -29.69 -2.93
CA GLY A 228 4.43 -28.35 -3.41
C GLY A 228 3.34 -27.72 -4.29
N LEU A 229 3.39 -26.39 -4.39
CA LEU A 229 2.61 -25.60 -5.32
C LEU A 229 2.96 -25.94 -6.77
N ILE A 230 1.93 -26.05 -7.60
CA ILE A 230 2.05 -25.89 -9.05
C ILE A 230 1.34 -24.60 -9.42
N GLY A 231 2.10 -23.59 -9.84
CA GLY A 231 1.58 -22.24 -10.03
C GLY A 231 2.65 -21.16 -9.98
N CYS A 232 2.23 -19.93 -9.75
CA CYS A 232 3.12 -18.77 -9.68
C CYS A 232 2.96 -18.06 -8.33
N ILE A 233 4.05 -17.50 -7.81
CA ILE A 233 4.05 -16.63 -6.63
C ILE A 233 4.76 -15.33 -7.00
N SER A 234 4.17 -14.19 -6.65
CA SER A 234 4.74 -12.85 -6.76
C SER A 234 4.42 -12.03 -5.51
N GLY A 235 4.98 -10.82 -5.42
CA GLY A 235 4.54 -9.84 -4.42
C GLY A 235 4.84 -10.23 -2.99
N LEU A 236 5.90 -11.01 -2.73
CA LEU A 236 6.25 -11.39 -1.37
C LEU A 236 6.64 -10.14 -0.57
N VAL A 237 5.88 -9.88 0.49
CA VAL A 237 6.27 -8.97 1.57
C VAL A 237 6.37 -9.79 2.84
N LEU A 238 7.52 -9.75 3.49
CA LEU A 238 7.76 -10.41 4.76
C LEU A 238 8.26 -9.37 5.77
N ASN A 239 7.54 -9.21 6.88
CA ASN A 239 7.87 -8.24 7.94
C ASN A 239 8.14 -6.82 7.42
N ASP A 240 7.25 -6.34 6.53
CA ASP A 240 7.29 -5.03 5.86
C ASP A 240 8.40 -4.84 4.80
N GLU A 241 9.23 -5.85 4.57
CA GLU A 241 10.20 -5.83 3.49
C GLU A 241 9.64 -6.50 2.23
N GLN A 242 9.71 -5.80 1.09
CA GLN A 242 9.42 -6.39 -0.21
C GLN A 242 10.60 -7.24 -0.68
N ILE A 243 10.36 -8.51 -0.96
CA ILE A 243 11.41 -9.49 -1.25
C ILE A 243 11.44 -9.82 -2.75
N ASP A 244 12.58 -9.58 -3.40
CA ASP A 244 12.86 -10.14 -4.72
C ASP A 244 13.26 -11.62 -4.59
N LEU A 245 12.36 -12.51 -5.03
CA LEU A 245 12.52 -13.95 -4.86
C LEU A 245 13.75 -14.52 -5.56
N TRP A 246 14.14 -13.97 -6.73
CA TRP A 246 15.30 -14.47 -7.46
C TRP A 246 16.61 -14.01 -6.82
N LYS A 247 16.62 -12.81 -6.25
CA LYS A 247 17.79 -12.22 -5.60
C LYS A 247 18.04 -12.78 -4.21
N SER A 248 16.96 -13.00 -3.44
CA SER A 248 17.04 -13.39 -2.03
C SER A 248 17.06 -14.91 -1.80
N SER A 249 16.79 -15.73 -2.81
CA SER A 249 16.83 -17.18 -2.68
C SER A 249 18.27 -17.72 -2.75
N THR A 250 18.62 -18.60 -1.81
CA THR A 250 19.92 -19.30 -1.79
C THR A 250 19.84 -20.72 -2.34
N ARG A 251 18.66 -21.33 -2.31
CA ARG A 251 18.40 -22.66 -2.90
C ARG A 251 17.15 -22.59 -3.76
N VAL A 252 17.25 -23.07 -5.00
CA VAL A 252 16.15 -23.07 -5.96
C VAL A 252 16.12 -24.42 -6.65
N ARG A 253 14.95 -25.07 -6.69
CA ARG A 253 14.76 -26.36 -7.37
C ARG A 253 13.47 -26.35 -8.17
N ASN A 254 13.50 -26.83 -9.42
CA ASN A 254 12.34 -26.97 -10.32
C ASN A 254 11.48 -25.69 -10.45
N VAL A 255 12.11 -24.51 -10.42
CA VAL A 255 11.43 -23.23 -10.60
C VAL A 255 11.74 -22.68 -11.99
N THR A 256 10.69 -22.38 -12.74
CA THR A 256 10.74 -21.77 -14.07
C THR A 256 10.18 -20.36 -14.03
N GLN A 257 9.96 -19.74 -15.20
CA GLN A 257 9.41 -18.39 -15.31
C GLN A 257 7.88 -18.44 -15.46
N CYS A 258 7.18 -17.64 -14.66
CA CYS A 258 5.78 -17.34 -14.90
C CYS A 258 5.68 -16.20 -15.91
N LEU A 259 4.83 -16.36 -16.93
CA LEU A 259 4.71 -15.39 -18.02
C LEU A 259 3.32 -14.71 -18.01
N PRO A 260 3.01 -13.87 -17.01
CA PRO A 260 1.70 -13.22 -16.94
C PRO A 260 1.49 -12.18 -18.06
N CYS A 261 2.57 -11.66 -18.65
CA CYS A 261 2.54 -10.77 -19.81
C CYS A 261 2.60 -11.50 -21.17
N SER A 262 2.56 -12.84 -21.20
CA SER A 262 2.58 -13.61 -22.46
C SER A 262 1.42 -13.25 -23.39
N VAL A 263 0.24 -13.00 -22.80
CA VAL A 263 -0.88 -12.33 -23.45
C VAL A 263 -0.96 -10.95 -22.83
N ASN A 264 -0.72 -9.91 -23.62
CA ASN A 264 -0.73 -8.53 -23.13
C ASN A 264 -2.16 -8.18 -22.61
N PRO A 265 -2.36 -7.99 -21.30
CA PRO A 265 -3.66 -7.64 -20.73
C PRO A 265 -3.92 -6.12 -20.80
N CYS A 266 -2.91 -5.33 -21.18
CA CYS A 266 -3.02 -3.89 -21.29
C CYS A 266 -3.67 -3.52 -22.62
N GLN A 267 -4.75 -2.74 -22.53
CA GLN A 267 -5.52 -2.29 -23.67
C GLN A 267 -4.90 -1.04 -24.31
N ASN A 268 -5.45 -0.62 -25.46
CA ASN A 268 -5.14 0.64 -26.12
C ASN A 268 -3.64 0.91 -26.35
N GLY A 269 -2.89 -0.14 -26.69
CA GLY A 269 -1.44 -0.05 -26.96
C GLY A 269 -0.56 -0.01 -25.70
N GLY A 270 -1.14 -0.19 -24.51
CA GLY A 270 -0.38 -0.25 -23.26
C GLY A 270 0.65 -1.39 -23.26
N VAL A 271 1.74 -1.16 -22.54
CA VAL A 271 2.83 -2.13 -22.37
C VAL A 271 2.65 -2.88 -21.05
N CYS A 272 2.55 -4.20 -21.12
CA CYS A 272 2.57 -5.06 -19.94
C CYS A 272 3.97 -5.17 -19.38
N VAL A 273 4.10 -4.99 -18.08
CA VAL A 273 5.33 -5.29 -17.35
C VAL A 273 5.03 -6.21 -16.17
N GLU A 274 5.94 -7.16 -15.96
CA GLU A 274 5.93 -7.99 -14.76
C GLU A 274 6.40 -7.14 -13.57
N SER A 275 5.72 -7.26 -12.43
CA SER A 275 6.01 -6.46 -11.23
C SER A 275 6.25 -7.35 -10.01
N LEU A 276 7.20 -6.91 -9.17
CA LEU A 276 7.41 -7.46 -7.82
C LEU A 276 6.39 -6.91 -6.80
N GLY A 277 5.56 -5.95 -7.21
CA GLY A 277 4.50 -5.39 -6.36
C GLY A 277 3.44 -6.40 -5.97
N THR A 278 2.47 -5.96 -5.16
CA THR A 278 1.32 -6.80 -4.79
C THR A 278 0.51 -7.25 -6.02
N ASP A 279 0.47 -6.44 -7.08
CA ASP A 279 -0.06 -6.87 -8.37
C ASP A 279 1.10 -7.39 -9.25
N PRO A 280 1.03 -8.63 -9.78
CA PRO A 280 2.10 -9.24 -10.58
C PRO A 280 2.22 -8.63 -11.97
N ILE A 281 1.21 -7.86 -12.39
CA ILE A 281 1.12 -7.22 -13.70
C ILE A 281 0.89 -5.73 -13.47
N GLN A 282 1.67 -4.92 -14.17
CA GLN A 282 1.46 -3.49 -14.27
C GLN A 282 1.37 -3.08 -15.74
N CYS A 283 0.49 -2.15 -16.05
CA CYS A 283 0.36 -1.61 -17.40
C CYS A 283 0.93 -0.20 -17.49
N PHE A 284 1.84 0.03 -18.42
CA PHE A 284 2.25 1.36 -18.83
C PHE A 284 1.39 1.82 -20.01
N CYS A 285 0.44 2.71 -19.74
CA CYS A 285 -0.53 3.19 -20.72
C CYS A 285 0.04 4.21 -21.71
N GLU A 286 -0.31 4.09 -22.98
CA GLU A 286 -0.01 5.13 -23.97
C GLU A 286 -0.63 6.48 -23.58
N GLU A 287 -0.08 7.57 -24.13
CA GLU A 287 -0.60 8.91 -23.86
C GLU A 287 -2.09 9.01 -24.21
N GLY A 288 -2.86 9.60 -23.28
CA GLY A 288 -4.31 9.70 -23.41
C GLY A 288 -5.11 8.51 -22.86
N PHE A 289 -4.44 7.48 -22.32
CA PHE A 289 -5.06 6.34 -21.65
C PHE A 289 -4.58 6.17 -20.20
N VAL A 290 -5.47 5.64 -19.36
CA VAL A 290 -5.28 5.50 -17.90
C VAL A 290 -6.02 4.26 -17.35
N GLY A 291 -5.82 4.00 -16.06
CA GLY A 291 -6.37 2.85 -15.34
C GLY A 291 -5.47 1.63 -15.38
N ARG A 292 -5.75 0.65 -14.51
CA ARG A 292 -4.88 -0.54 -14.31
C ARG A 292 -4.66 -1.35 -15.58
N SER A 293 -5.62 -1.35 -16.50
CA SER A 293 -5.54 -2.05 -17.79
C SER A 293 -5.46 -1.10 -19.00
N CYS A 294 -5.30 0.21 -18.79
CA CYS A 294 -5.32 1.23 -19.84
C CYS A 294 -6.62 1.29 -20.65
N SER A 295 -7.74 0.84 -20.07
CA SER A 295 -9.06 0.81 -20.73
C SER A 295 -9.73 2.18 -20.84
N HIS A 296 -9.35 3.14 -19.99
CA HIS A 296 -10.01 4.44 -19.90
C HIS A 296 -9.24 5.50 -20.67
N ARG A 297 -9.95 6.43 -21.31
CA ARG A 297 -9.35 7.66 -21.85
C ARG A 297 -9.18 8.66 -20.71
N GLY A 298 -8.00 9.24 -20.60
CA GLY A 298 -7.71 10.22 -19.55
C GLY A 298 -6.27 10.69 -19.61
N THR A 299 -5.93 11.58 -18.68
CA THR A 299 -4.57 12.10 -18.53
C THR A 299 -3.98 11.50 -17.26
N GLY A 300 -3.02 10.60 -17.42
CA GLY A 300 -2.30 9.94 -16.33
C GLY A 300 -1.10 10.75 -15.86
N CYS A 301 -0.34 10.19 -14.93
CA CYS A 301 0.82 10.87 -14.36
C CYS A 301 1.99 11.05 -15.32
N SER A 302 2.04 10.30 -16.42
CA SER A 302 3.10 10.45 -17.42
C SER A 302 3.12 11.82 -18.10
N SER A 303 2.02 12.56 -18.10
CA SER A 303 1.99 13.93 -18.61
C SER A 303 2.49 14.96 -17.58
N ASN A 304 2.99 14.51 -16.42
CA ASN A 304 3.43 15.34 -15.29
C ASN A 304 2.44 16.46 -14.94
N PRO A 305 1.17 16.14 -14.63
CA PRO A 305 0.14 17.15 -14.44
C PRO A 305 0.33 17.98 -13.15
N CYS A 306 1.05 17.48 -12.15
CA CYS A 306 1.18 18.10 -10.82
C CYS A 306 2.33 19.11 -10.73
N ARG A 307 2.04 20.35 -10.31
CA ARG A 307 3.00 21.47 -10.21
C ARG A 307 3.63 21.60 -8.82
N GLY A 308 4.48 20.64 -8.47
CA GLY A 308 5.16 20.60 -7.17
C GLY A 308 4.43 19.74 -6.12
N GLY A 309 3.74 18.71 -6.57
CA GLY A 309 3.18 17.63 -5.76
C GLY A 309 3.44 16.27 -6.40
N ASN A 310 3.20 15.20 -5.66
CA ASN A 310 3.32 13.85 -6.19
C ASN A 310 2.10 13.52 -7.04
N CYS A 311 2.29 12.80 -8.14
CA CYS A 311 1.18 12.35 -8.99
C CYS A 311 0.88 10.87 -8.72
N LYS A 312 -0.39 10.50 -8.62
CA LYS A 312 -0.82 9.09 -8.55
C LYS A 312 -1.80 8.80 -9.68
N ASP A 313 -1.59 7.71 -10.41
CA ASP A 313 -2.58 7.25 -11.39
C ASP A 313 -3.81 6.72 -10.67
N GLU A 314 -4.97 7.01 -11.24
CA GLU A 314 -6.27 6.52 -10.79
C GLU A 314 -6.96 5.81 -11.97
N GLU A 315 -8.07 5.12 -11.72
CA GLU A 315 -8.75 4.32 -12.75
C GLU A 315 -9.19 5.16 -13.97
N GLU A 316 -9.60 6.42 -13.73
CA GLU A 316 -10.10 7.34 -14.76
C GLU A 316 -9.21 8.59 -14.96
N GLY A 317 -7.97 8.59 -14.48
CA GLY A 317 -7.09 9.75 -14.68
C GLY A 317 -5.85 9.77 -13.80
N SER A 318 -5.51 10.97 -13.34
CA SER A 318 -4.44 11.22 -12.38
C SER A 318 -4.94 12.07 -11.22
N ARG A 319 -4.39 11.83 -10.04
CA ARG A 319 -4.59 12.62 -8.84
C ARG A 319 -3.27 13.25 -8.40
N CYS A 320 -3.31 14.52 -8.00
CA CYS A 320 -2.17 15.16 -7.37
C CYS A 320 -2.28 15.10 -5.84
N ILE A 321 -1.16 14.77 -5.21
CA ILE A 321 -0.92 14.79 -3.77
C ILE A 321 -0.07 16.03 -3.49
N CYS A 322 -0.75 17.12 -3.19
CA CYS A 322 -0.16 18.40 -2.91
C CYS A 322 0.45 18.42 -1.50
N PRO A 323 1.70 18.90 -1.36
CA PRO A 323 2.24 19.22 -0.04
C PRO A 323 1.42 20.36 0.58
N ASN A 324 1.50 20.52 1.91
CA ASN A 324 0.79 21.54 2.66
C ASN A 324 1.02 22.99 2.18
N VAL A 325 2.09 23.27 1.44
CA VAL A 325 2.40 24.60 0.86
C VAL A 325 1.83 24.83 -0.55
N LYS A 326 1.09 23.86 -1.11
CA LYS A 326 0.43 23.92 -2.41
C LYS A 326 -1.02 23.43 -2.33
N THR A 327 -1.88 23.93 -3.20
CA THR A 327 -3.28 23.50 -3.33
C THR A 327 -3.76 23.59 -4.78
N GLY A 328 -4.98 23.13 -5.04
CA GLY A 328 -5.59 23.00 -6.35
C GLY A 328 -5.48 21.57 -6.89
N ARG A 329 -6.29 21.28 -7.91
CA ARG A 329 -6.36 19.94 -8.53
C ARG A 329 -5.00 19.46 -9.03
N PHE A 330 -4.13 20.38 -9.43
CA PHE A 330 -2.81 20.13 -9.97
C PHE A 330 -1.69 20.74 -9.12
N CYS A 331 -1.95 21.07 -7.86
CA CYS A 331 -1.02 21.75 -6.96
C CYS A 331 -0.48 23.08 -7.52
N GLU A 332 -1.26 23.74 -8.39
CA GLU A 332 -0.83 24.90 -9.15
C GLU A 332 -0.85 26.20 -8.34
N ARG A 333 -1.59 26.23 -7.22
CA ARG A 333 -1.72 27.39 -6.35
C ARG A 333 -0.82 27.27 -5.12
N SER A 334 -0.26 28.38 -4.67
CA SER A 334 0.42 28.44 -3.36
C SER A 334 -0.61 28.35 -2.25
N ASN A 335 -0.25 27.68 -1.15
CA ASN A 335 -1.11 27.50 0.00
C ASN A 335 -0.42 28.07 1.25
N VAL A 336 -1.13 28.96 1.95
CA VAL A 336 -0.67 29.56 3.21
C VAL A 336 -1.75 29.31 4.23
N LEU A 337 -1.56 28.28 5.05
CA LEU A 337 -2.55 27.86 6.04
C LEU A 337 -2.57 28.83 7.23
N SER A 338 -3.75 29.33 7.57
CA SER A 338 -3.99 30.24 8.70
C SER A 338 -3.72 29.59 10.05
N GLY A 339 -3.93 28.27 10.16
CA GLY A 339 -3.87 27.50 11.40
C GLY A 339 -5.20 27.40 12.14
N GLU A 340 -6.23 28.09 11.66
CA GLU A 340 -7.56 28.15 12.31
C GLU A 340 -8.52 27.09 11.77
N SER A 341 -8.40 26.76 10.47
CA SER A 341 -9.26 25.80 9.79
C SER A 341 -8.51 25.04 8.71
N LEU A 342 -8.99 23.83 8.40
CA LEU A 342 -8.55 23.02 7.27
C LEU A 342 -9.75 22.53 6.47
N ARG A 343 -9.66 22.69 5.15
CA ARG A 343 -10.55 22.12 4.15
C ARG A 343 -9.92 20.86 3.55
N PHE A 344 -10.75 19.84 3.36
CA PHE A 344 -10.39 18.54 2.78
C PHE A 344 -11.22 18.26 1.52
N ASP A 345 -10.63 17.58 0.53
CA ASP A 345 -11.19 17.33 -0.80
C ASP A 345 -11.47 15.85 -1.11
N SER A 346 -11.70 15.04 -0.08
CA SER A 346 -11.79 13.55 -0.13
C SER A 346 -10.46 12.82 -0.31
N TYR A 347 -9.36 13.52 -0.56
CA TYR A 347 -8.02 12.90 -0.67
C TYR A 347 -7.01 13.53 0.29
N GLY A 348 -7.43 14.54 1.04
CA GLY A 348 -6.62 15.20 2.04
C GLY A 348 -6.66 14.53 3.40
N TYR A 349 -5.55 14.67 4.12
CA TYR A 349 -5.44 14.27 5.51
C TYR A 349 -4.49 15.22 6.24
N ALA A 350 -4.66 15.31 7.56
CA ALA A 350 -3.72 15.96 8.47
C ALA A 350 -3.48 15.06 9.69
N LEU A 351 -2.22 14.71 9.93
CA LEU A 351 -1.78 13.80 10.98
C LEU A 351 -1.15 14.59 12.13
N TYR A 352 -1.70 14.44 13.34
CA TYR A 352 -1.23 15.06 14.57
C TYR A 352 -0.80 14.00 15.58
N ARG A 353 0.32 14.23 16.27
CA ARG A 353 0.67 13.44 17.45
C ARG A 353 0.04 14.08 18.67
N ILE A 354 -0.70 13.28 19.42
CA ILE A 354 -1.32 13.70 20.68
C ILE A 354 -0.64 12.92 21.80
N THR A 355 -0.04 13.66 22.73
CA THR A 355 0.41 13.12 24.01
C THR A 355 -0.63 13.48 25.06
N SER A 356 -1.35 12.50 25.61
CA SER A 356 -2.41 12.76 26.57
C SER A 356 -2.31 11.85 27.80
N ALA A 357 -2.77 12.40 28.92
CA ALA A 357 -3.12 11.62 30.11
C ALA A 357 -4.32 10.70 29.82
N THR A 358 -4.64 9.85 30.80
CA THR A 358 -5.71 8.84 30.79
C THR A 358 -7.11 9.36 30.41
N ASN A 359 -7.36 10.67 30.51
CA ASN A 359 -8.58 11.33 30.05
C ASN A 359 -8.28 12.23 28.85
N LEU A 360 -8.80 11.89 27.67
CA LEU A 360 -8.61 12.62 26.42
C LEU A 360 -9.93 13.26 25.99
N GLN A 361 -9.91 14.57 25.74
CA GLN A 361 -11.04 15.30 25.16
C GLN A 361 -10.64 15.85 23.80
N ILE A 362 -11.44 15.62 22.77
CA ILE A 362 -11.23 16.15 21.43
C ILE A 362 -12.47 16.94 21.06
N ARG A 363 -12.29 18.24 20.78
CA ARG A 363 -13.37 19.11 20.31
C ARG A 363 -12.94 19.83 19.03
N PHE A 364 -13.86 19.93 18.08
CA PHE A 364 -13.70 20.70 16.86
C PHE A 364 -15.08 21.00 16.28
N ARG A 365 -15.14 21.90 15.30
CA ARG A 365 -16.33 22.13 14.49
C ARG A 365 -16.14 21.55 13.12
N VAL A 366 -17.22 20.99 12.54
CA VAL A 366 -17.20 20.35 11.22
C VAL A 366 -18.31 20.91 10.34
N LYS A 367 -17.99 21.09 9.06
CA LYS A 367 -18.94 21.44 8.01
C LYS A 367 -18.73 20.50 6.82
N ILE A 368 -19.78 19.79 6.41
CA ILE A 368 -19.69 18.81 5.32
C ILE A 368 -19.96 19.48 3.97
N SER A 369 -19.27 19.02 2.92
CA SER A 369 -19.48 19.50 1.54
C SER A 369 -20.04 18.43 0.59
N ALA A 370 -20.16 17.18 1.05
CA ALA A 370 -20.76 16.07 0.31
C ALA A 370 -21.43 15.07 1.25
N GLU A 371 -22.53 14.44 0.81
CA GLU A 371 -23.25 13.38 1.52
C GLU A 371 -22.70 11.98 1.19
N GLN A 372 -21.37 11.86 1.12
CA GLN A 372 -20.70 10.59 0.88
C GLN A 372 -20.22 9.98 2.20
N ARG A 373 -20.18 8.64 2.27
CA ARG A 373 -19.59 7.96 3.43
C ARG A 373 -18.10 8.32 3.52
N SER A 374 -17.69 8.94 4.61
CA SER A 374 -16.32 9.45 4.76
C SER A 374 -15.79 9.40 6.18
N LEU A 375 -14.49 9.21 6.33
CA LEU A 375 -13.73 9.28 7.58
C LEU A 375 -13.37 10.73 7.89
N VAL A 376 -14.04 11.31 8.89
CA VAL A 376 -13.83 12.69 9.32
C VAL A 376 -12.59 12.78 10.22
N ALA A 377 -12.48 11.85 11.17
CA ALA A 377 -11.36 11.77 12.10
C ALA A 377 -11.06 10.31 12.47
N PHE A 378 -9.80 9.99 12.71
CA PHE A 378 -9.37 8.69 13.20
C PHE A 378 -8.31 8.86 14.29
N LEU A 379 -8.59 8.31 15.47
CA LEU A 379 -7.62 8.22 16.55
C LEU A 379 -7.05 6.80 16.57
N SER A 380 -5.79 6.65 16.17
CA SER A 380 -5.06 5.37 16.17
C SER A 380 -4.16 5.24 17.39
N GLU A 381 -4.01 4.01 17.85
CA GLU A 381 -3.08 3.65 18.93
C GLU A 381 -1.66 3.40 18.37
N ASP A 382 -1.55 2.91 17.12
CA ASP A 382 -0.28 2.70 16.40
C ASP A 382 -0.10 3.72 15.25
N ASN A 383 1.14 4.04 14.90
CA ASN A 383 1.53 4.85 13.74
C ASN A 383 1.19 4.20 12.39
N TYR A 384 1.14 2.86 12.30
CA TYR A 384 1.02 2.16 11.02
C TYR A 384 -0.15 1.17 10.93
N ASP A 385 -0.94 1.04 12.00
CA ASP A 385 -2.07 0.13 12.07
C ASP A 385 -3.38 0.88 12.37
N ALA A 386 -4.24 1.03 11.36
CA ALA A 386 -5.57 1.63 11.51
C ALA A 386 -6.68 0.59 11.71
N ASN A 387 -6.36 -0.54 12.34
CA ASN A 387 -7.35 -1.57 12.68
C ASN A 387 -7.82 -1.49 14.14
N ASN A 388 -7.09 -0.78 15.01
CA ASN A 388 -7.48 -0.51 16.40
C ASN A 388 -7.54 1.01 16.62
N GLY A 389 -8.65 1.51 17.18
CA GLY A 389 -8.82 2.96 17.32
C GLY A 389 -10.26 3.40 17.47
N ILE A 390 -10.48 4.69 17.21
CA ILE A 390 -11.81 5.30 17.17
C ILE A 390 -11.91 6.09 15.87
N ALA A 391 -12.90 5.74 15.05
CA ALA A 391 -13.20 6.46 13.81
C ALA A 391 -14.47 7.29 13.98
N LEU A 392 -14.42 8.55 13.58
CA LEU A 392 -15.60 9.36 13.33
C LEU A 392 -15.92 9.29 11.84
N VAL A 393 -17.02 8.63 11.50
CA VAL A 393 -17.45 8.39 10.12
C VAL A 393 -18.75 9.13 9.85
N LEU A 394 -18.79 9.90 8.76
CA LEU A 394 -20.05 10.39 8.19
C LEU A 394 -20.68 9.22 7.41
N ALA A 395 -21.92 8.87 7.74
CA ALA A 395 -22.71 7.86 7.07
C ALA A 395 -24.18 8.28 7.05
N ASP A 396 -24.81 8.30 5.87
CA ASP A 396 -26.23 8.64 5.69
C ASP A 396 -26.60 9.98 6.37
N THR A 397 -25.78 11.02 6.15
CA THR A 397 -25.88 12.37 6.76
C THR A 397 -25.67 12.44 8.28
N LYS A 398 -25.42 11.32 8.95
CA LYS A 398 -25.17 11.27 10.39
C LYS A 398 -23.72 10.94 10.70
N LEU A 399 -23.23 11.46 11.81
CA LEU A 399 -21.92 11.06 12.34
C LEU A 399 -22.06 9.78 13.18
N GLN A 400 -21.19 8.83 12.92
CA GLN A 400 -21.02 7.58 13.64
C GLN A 400 -19.63 7.56 14.29
N LEU A 401 -19.56 7.52 15.61
CA LEU A 401 -18.35 7.22 16.34
C LEU A 401 -18.21 5.69 16.47
N GLN A 402 -17.32 5.12 15.68
CA GLN A 402 -17.04 3.70 15.58
C GLN A 402 -15.80 3.38 16.42
N ILE A 403 -15.98 2.58 17.47
CA ILE A 403 -14.95 2.19 18.41
C ILE A 403 -14.53 0.77 18.03
N PHE A 404 -13.31 0.63 17.52
CA PHE A 404 -12.74 -0.66 17.19
C PHE A 404 -12.00 -1.19 18.40
N GLN A 405 -12.47 -2.33 18.92
CA GLN A 405 -11.90 -3.00 20.07
C GLN A 405 -11.23 -4.29 19.62
N ASP A 406 -9.91 -4.35 19.72
CA ASP A 406 -9.13 -5.56 19.50
C ASP A 406 -9.55 -6.34 18.22
N MET A 407 -9.95 -7.60 18.42
CA MET A 407 -10.32 -8.59 17.40
C MET A 407 -11.81 -8.54 17.06
N GLU A 408 -12.54 -7.51 17.46
CA GLU A 408 -13.95 -7.40 17.11
C GLU A 408 -14.11 -6.98 15.65
N VAL A 409 -14.76 -7.85 14.85
CA VAL A 409 -15.04 -7.58 13.43
C VAL A 409 -15.98 -6.38 13.28
N LYS A 410 -16.95 -6.23 14.19
CA LYS A 410 -17.91 -5.12 14.19
C LYS A 410 -17.54 -4.11 15.28
N PRO A 411 -17.39 -2.82 14.96
CA PRO A 411 -17.18 -1.81 15.98
C PRO A 411 -18.42 -1.64 16.85
N LEU A 412 -18.21 -1.18 18.08
CA LEU A 412 -19.26 -0.48 18.80
C LEU A 412 -19.53 0.86 18.09
N VAL A 413 -20.81 1.17 17.85
CA VAL A 413 -21.19 2.37 17.09
C VAL A 413 -22.09 3.26 17.93
N LEU A 414 -21.64 4.49 18.17
CA LEU A 414 -22.49 5.59 18.62
C LEU A 414 -22.90 6.42 17.40
N GLN A 415 -24.19 6.49 17.12
CA GLN A 415 -24.71 7.32 16.05
C GLN A 415 -25.32 8.60 16.63
N SER A 416 -24.97 9.74 16.03
CA SER A 416 -25.57 11.03 16.35
C SER A 416 -27.07 11.05 16.01
N ALA A 417 -27.85 11.71 16.87
CA ALA A 417 -29.25 11.99 16.57
C ALA A 417 -29.39 13.08 15.48
N VAL A 418 -28.45 14.03 15.47
CA VAL A 418 -28.37 15.16 14.54
C VAL A 418 -27.99 14.67 13.14
N ALA A 419 -28.82 15.00 12.15
CA ALA A 419 -28.47 14.87 10.74
C ALA A 419 -27.78 16.16 10.27
N LEU A 420 -26.58 16.02 9.72
CA LEU A 420 -25.77 17.12 9.22
C LEU A 420 -26.27 17.54 7.83
N LYS A 421 -26.31 18.85 7.61
CA LYS A 421 -26.64 19.45 6.31
C LYS A 421 -25.36 20.01 5.68
N ILE A 422 -25.29 19.94 4.35
CA ILE A 422 -24.22 20.54 3.57
C ILE A 422 -24.09 22.02 3.92
N ASP A 423 -22.84 22.48 4.04
CA ASP A 423 -22.44 23.86 4.31
C ASP A 423 -22.90 24.46 5.66
N ASN A 424 -23.44 23.64 6.56
CA ASN A 424 -23.71 24.04 7.95
C ASN A 424 -22.61 23.55 8.90
N TRP A 425 -22.29 24.37 9.91
CA TRP A 425 -21.34 24.03 10.96
C TRP A 425 -22.01 23.30 12.13
N TYR A 426 -21.32 22.28 12.64
CA TYR A 426 -21.73 21.47 13.79
C TYR A 426 -20.57 21.34 14.78
N SER A 427 -20.86 21.43 16.08
CA SER A 427 -19.86 21.27 17.15
C SER A 427 -19.74 19.81 17.53
N ILE A 428 -18.52 19.27 17.54
CA ILE A 428 -18.23 17.87 17.88
C ILE A 428 -17.42 17.83 19.16
N LEU A 429 -17.81 16.94 20.07
CA LEU A 429 -17.07 16.63 21.28
C LEU A 429 -16.97 15.12 21.45
N ILE A 430 -15.74 14.62 21.58
CA ILE A 430 -15.42 13.23 21.90
C ILE A 430 -14.61 13.23 23.20
N GLU A 431 -15.08 12.52 24.22
CA GLU A 431 -14.32 12.34 25.47
C GLU A 431 -14.08 10.87 25.75
N LEU A 432 -12.83 10.54 26.04
CA LEU A 432 -12.40 9.21 26.45
C LEU A 432 -11.98 9.31 27.91
N GLN A 433 -12.74 8.68 28.80
CA GLN A 433 -12.48 8.69 30.24
C GLN A 433 -12.53 7.25 30.76
N GLY A 434 -11.35 6.65 31.00
CA GLY A 434 -11.26 5.27 31.43
C GLY A 434 -11.93 4.29 30.45
N LYS A 435 -13.07 3.70 30.85
CA LYS A 435 -13.87 2.75 30.05
C LYS A 435 -15.10 3.40 29.41
N GLU A 436 -15.20 4.71 29.45
CA GLU A 436 -16.34 5.47 28.97
C GLU A 436 -15.94 6.29 27.75
N VAL A 437 -16.82 6.29 26.74
CA VAL A 437 -16.71 7.15 25.57
C VAL A 437 -17.96 8.00 25.46
N TYR A 438 -17.79 9.31 25.60
CA TYR A 438 -18.82 10.30 25.41
C TYR A 438 -18.70 10.92 24.01
N PHE A 439 -19.82 11.02 23.31
CA PHE A 439 -19.90 11.57 21.96
C PHE A 439 -21.06 12.56 21.88
N GLN A 440 -20.76 13.80 21.50
CA GLN A 440 -21.75 14.86 21.38
C GLN A 440 -21.63 15.59 20.05
N VAL A 441 -22.79 15.87 19.45
CA VAL A 441 -22.96 16.69 18.26
C VAL A 441 -23.95 17.81 18.59
N ASP A 442 -23.47 19.05 18.56
CA ASP A 442 -24.14 20.24 19.10
C ASP A 442 -24.60 20.03 20.55
N TYR A 443 -25.91 19.86 20.78
CA TYR A 443 -26.50 19.66 22.11
C TYR A 443 -26.89 18.21 22.40
N GLU A 444 -26.85 17.34 21.38
CA GLU A 444 -27.25 15.94 21.50
C GLU A 444 -26.05 15.07 21.82
N SER A 445 -26.18 14.23 22.85
CA SER A 445 -25.09 13.38 23.31
C SER A 445 -25.48 11.92 23.42
N ALA A 446 -24.46 11.07 23.32
CA ALA A 446 -24.53 9.65 23.51
C ALA A 446 -23.32 9.20 24.34
N LEU A 447 -23.52 8.16 25.14
CA LEU A 447 -22.50 7.59 26.02
C LEU A 447 -22.46 6.08 25.84
N ILE A 448 -21.25 5.53 25.71
CA ILE A 448 -21.02 4.09 25.92
C ILE A 448 -20.19 3.93 27.18
N THR A 449 -20.64 3.03 28.05
CA THR A 449 -19.91 2.56 29.22
C THR A 449 -19.38 1.16 28.96
N ASN A 450 -18.34 0.75 29.71
CA ASN A 450 -17.72 -0.58 29.62
C ASN A 450 -16.98 -0.89 28.31
N VAL A 451 -16.37 0.12 27.68
CA VAL A 451 -15.37 -0.14 26.64
C VAL A 451 -14.19 -0.90 27.29
N SER A 452 -13.72 -1.96 26.63
CA SER A 452 -12.55 -2.75 27.04
C SER A 452 -11.39 -1.82 27.32
N SER A 453 -10.60 -2.15 28.35
CA SER A 453 -9.42 -1.36 28.73
C SER A 453 -8.47 -1.29 27.55
N ARG A 454 -8.32 -0.09 26.98
CA ARG A 454 -7.36 0.20 25.91
C ARG A 454 -5.94 0.18 26.47
N SER A 455 -4.94 -0.01 25.60
CA SER A 455 -3.54 0.08 26.01
C SER A 455 -3.30 1.41 26.73
N ASP A 456 -2.44 1.38 27.76
CA ASP A 456 -2.06 2.56 28.56
C ASP A 456 -1.09 3.48 27.78
N GLU A 457 -1.10 3.39 26.45
CA GLU A 457 -0.24 4.15 25.56
C GLU A 457 -0.68 5.62 25.56
N ARG A 458 0.27 6.46 26.00
CA ARG A 458 0.08 7.90 26.21
C ARG A 458 0.18 8.70 24.92
N ASP A 459 0.78 8.12 23.89
CA ASP A 459 0.94 8.72 22.58
C ASP A 459 -0.03 8.09 21.59
N ARG A 460 -0.85 8.94 20.97
CA ARG A 460 -1.83 8.54 19.96
C ARG A 460 -1.69 9.43 18.73
N ASN A 461 -2.15 8.95 17.59
CA ASN A 461 -2.21 9.75 16.39
C ASN A 461 -3.65 10.12 16.06
N LEU A 462 -3.89 11.41 15.88
CA LEU A 462 -5.15 11.91 15.35
C LEU A 462 -4.95 12.25 13.88
N GLN A 463 -5.69 11.56 13.01
CA GLN A 463 -5.78 11.86 11.59
C GLN A 463 -7.12 12.52 11.31
N LEU A 464 -7.10 13.68 10.68
CA LEU A 464 -8.30 14.39 10.22
C LEU A 464 -8.42 14.30 8.70
N GLY A 465 -9.65 14.27 8.19
CA GLY A 465 -9.95 14.30 6.75
C GLY A 465 -9.84 12.97 6.02
N GLY A 466 -9.00 12.06 6.49
CA GLY A 466 -8.73 10.78 5.86
C GLY A 466 -7.60 10.06 6.59
N LEU A 467 -7.05 9.02 5.98
CA LEU A 467 -5.85 8.34 6.47
C LEU A 467 -4.65 8.73 5.60
N ASP A 468 -3.48 8.78 6.23
CA ASP A 468 -2.20 8.76 5.54
C ASP A 468 -2.15 7.51 4.63
N GLU A 469 -1.67 7.69 3.40
CA GLU A 469 -1.65 6.64 2.39
C GLU A 469 -0.75 5.44 2.72
N HIS A 470 0.16 5.60 3.70
CA HIS A 470 1.00 4.50 4.20
C HIS A 470 0.30 3.67 5.29
N VAL A 471 -0.83 4.14 5.81
CA VAL A 471 -1.57 3.47 6.88
C VAL A 471 -2.49 2.41 6.26
N ASN A 472 -2.21 1.14 6.58
CA ASN A 472 -3.04 0.02 6.13
C ASN A 472 -4.25 -0.16 7.06
N SER A 473 -5.44 -0.36 6.49
CA SER A 473 -6.64 -0.74 7.24
C SER A 473 -7.51 -1.68 6.42
N TYR A 474 -7.79 -2.88 6.95
CA TYR A 474 -8.77 -3.78 6.34
C TYR A 474 -10.21 -3.32 6.64
N ARG A 475 -10.42 -2.52 7.69
CA ARG A 475 -11.75 -2.06 8.11
C ARG A 475 -12.40 -1.07 7.16
N PHE A 476 -11.57 -0.31 6.42
CA PHE A 476 -12.02 0.66 5.43
C PHE A 476 -11.87 0.17 3.98
N ASN A 477 -11.46 -1.09 3.81
CA ASN A 477 -11.64 -1.91 2.61
C ASN A 477 -11.23 -1.25 1.28
N GLY A 478 -10.02 -0.66 1.22
CA GLY A 478 -9.39 -0.14 -0.01
C GLY A 478 -10.09 1.03 -0.72
N SER A 479 -11.37 1.26 -0.43
CA SER A 479 -12.16 2.39 -0.91
C SER A 479 -11.84 3.57 -0.01
N ARG A 480 -10.98 4.46 -0.49
CA ARG A 480 -10.55 5.67 0.23
C ARG A 480 -11.77 6.51 0.62
N ILE A 481 -12.25 6.34 1.84
CA ILE A 481 -13.37 7.10 2.42
C ILE A 481 -12.89 8.46 2.93
N GLY A 482 -12.30 9.29 2.07
CA GLY A 482 -11.87 10.61 2.52
C GLY A 482 -13.04 11.59 2.70
N PHE A 483 -12.88 12.49 3.65
CA PHE A 483 -13.84 13.54 3.98
C PHE A 483 -13.70 14.73 3.03
N SER A 484 -14.85 15.24 2.61
CA SER A 484 -14.95 16.51 1.89
C SER A 484 -15.72 17.51 2.73
N GLY A 485 -15.04 18.58 3.10
CA GLY A 485 -15.59 19.59 3.99
C GLY A 485 -14.51 20.33 4.77
N CYS A 486 -14.90 20.89 5.89
CA CYS A 486 -14.13 21.81 6.69
C CYS A 486 -14.11 21.40 8.16
N ILE A 487 -12.94 21.54 8.79
CA ILE A 487 -12.75 21.36 10.23
C ILE A 487 -12.05 22.60 10.78
N GLU A 488 -12.54 23.13 11.90
CA GLU A 488 -11.98 24.30 12.59
C GLU A 488 -12.04 24.14 14.10
N GLU A 489 -11.36 25.04 14.81
CA GLU A 489 -11.40 25.13 16.29
C GLU A 489 -11.00 23.83 17.00
N LEU A 490 -9.98 23.13 16.49
CA LEU A 490 -9.48 21.90 17.10
C LEU A 490 -8.84 22.17 18.47
N THR A 491 -9.35 21.49 19.50
CA THR A 491 -8.81 21.51 20.85
C THR A 491 -8.64 20.09 21.37
N ILE A 492 -7.50 19.85 22.04
CA ILE A 492 -7.16 18.58 22.66
C ILE A 492 -7.00 18.82 24.16
N SER A 493 -7.86 18.20 24.97
CA SER A 493 -7.90 18.37 26.42
C SER A 493 -7.96 19.84 26.84
N ASN A 494 -8.81 20.62 26.16
CA ASN A 494 -8.98 22.08 26.28
C ASN A 494 -7.78 22.93 25.87
N VAL A 495 -6.73 22.33 25.30
CA VAL A 495 -5.61 23.07 24.71
C VAL A 495 -5.90 23.27 23.22
N PRO A 496 -6.03 24.52 22.74
CA PRO A 496 -6.14 24.79 21.31
C PRO A 496 -4.92 24.30 20.56
N LEU A 497 -5.15 23.60 19.46
CA LEU A 497 -4.08 23.07 18.62
C LEU A 497 -4.04 23.86 17.31
N ASN A 498 -2.86 24.39 16.96
CA ASN A 498 -2.69 25.10 15.70
C ASN A 498 -2.72 24.10 14.55
N MET A 499 -3.76 24.17 13.72
CA MET A 499 -4.00 23.16 12.69
C MET A 499 -3.02 23.27 11.51
N SER A 500 -2.20 24.31 11.39
CA SER A 500 -1.22 24.48 10.29
C SER A 500 0.23 24.19 10.68
N THR A 501 0.59 24.33 11.95
CA THR A 501 1.99 24.14 12.41
C THR A 501 2.19 22.92 13.29
N SER A 502 1.12 22.35 13.85
CA SER A 502 1.22 21.24 14.81
C SER A 502 1.04 19.86 14.18
N PHE A 503 0.70 19.74 12.89
CA PHE A 503 0.67 18.43 12.23
C PHE A 503 2.10 17.91 12.00
N ILE A 504 2.27 16.60 12.08
CA ILE A 504 3.48 15.89 11.65
C ILE A 504 3.55 15.90 10.11
N ASN A 505 2.41 15.64 9.46
CA ASN A 505 2.31 15.60 8.02
C ASN A 505 0.87 15.95 7.59
N ALA A 506 0.73 16.60 6.44
CA ALA A 506 -0.56 16.89 5.84
C ALA A 506 -0.45 16.96 4.30
N LYS A 507 -1.46 16.45 3.60
CA LYS A 507 -1.56 16.48 2.14
C LYS A 507 -2.96 16.91 1.73
N ASN A 508 -3.07 17.61 0.58
CA ASN A 508 -4.34 18.08 0.01
C ASN A 508 -5.24 18.83 1.02
N VAL A 509 -4.63 19.72 1.79
CA VAL A 509 -5.35 20.60 2.74
C VAL A 509 -5.22 22.05 2.31
N GLU A 510 -6.27 22.84 2.48
CA GLU A 510 -6.26 24.31 2.29
C GLU A 510 -7.08 25.01 3.37
N ASN A 511 -7.12 26.34 3.41
CA ASN A 511 -8.01 27.05 4.34
C ASN A 511 -9.48 26.88 3.93
N CYS A 512 -10.38 26.91 4.92
CA CYS A 512 -11.82 26.91 4.66
C CYS A 512 -12.39 28.25 4.20
N HIS A 513 -11.64 29.34 4.43
CA HIS A 513 -12.07 30.73 4.26
C HIS A 513 -11.06 31.55 3.47
#